data_AF-A0A1G5HYS3-F1
#
_entry.id   AF-A0A1G5HYS3-F1
#
_cell.length_a   1.000
_cell.length_b   1.000
_cell.length_c   1.000
_cell.angle_alpha   90.00
_cell.angle_beta   90.00
_cell.angle_gamma   90.00
#
_symmetry.space_group_name_H-M   'P 1'
#
loop_
_entity.id
_entity.type
_entity.pdbx_description
1 polymer ?
#
loop_
_entity_poly.entity_id
_entity_poly.type
_entity_poly.pdbx_seq_one_letter_code
_entity_poly.pdbx_strand_id
1 'polypeptide(L)' 'LKKLEIHYTPKHGSWLDIAEIELNVMTRQCLSRRISNIDLLIKELSTWEDERNSNKATVDWQFKTSDARIKLKSLYPAL' A
#
# COMPACT_ATOMS: atom_id res chain seq x y z
N LEU A 1 -22.51 14.33 9.30
CA LEU A 1 -21.07 14.65 9.16
C LEU A 1 -20.28 13.42 9.64
N LYS A 2 -19.53 12.75 8.74
CA LYS A 2 -18.58 11.71 9.17
C LYS A 2 -17.43 12.44 9.87
N LYS A 3 -17.16 12.12 11.14
CA LYS A 3 -15.98 12.62 11.86
C LYS A 3 -14.74 11.95 11.27
N LEU A 4 -13.68 12.74 11.06
CA LEU A 4 -12.35 12.21 10.76
C LEU A 4 -11.83 11.51 12.02
N GLU A 5 -11.46 10.24 11.90
CA GLU A 5 -10.76 9.49 12.94
C GLU A 5 -9.31 9.27 12.50
N ILE A 6 -8.37 9.60 13.38
CA ILE A 6 -6.93 9.50 13.10
C ILE A 6 -6.39 8.30 13.89
N HIS A 7 -5.86 7.31 13.19
CA HIS A 7 -5.17 6.17 13.79
C HIS A 7 -3.66 6.37 13.67
N TYR A 8 -2.96 6.35 14.81
CA TYR A 8 -1.50 6.48 14.83
C TYR A 8 -0.84 5.13 14.56
N THR A 9 0.02 5.06 13.55
CA THR A 9 0.84 3.90 13.25
C THR A 9 2.19 3.97 13.98
N PRO A 10 2.82 2.82 14.31
CA PRO A 10 4.18 2.80 14.83
C PRO A 10 5.18 3.41 13.83
N LYS A 11 6.24 4.05 14.33
CA LYS A 11 7.29 4.70 13.50
C LYS A 11 7.90 3.80 12.42
N HIS A 12 7.97 2.49 12.68
CA HIS A 12 8.51 1.48 11.76
C HIS A 12 7.41 0.55 11.24
N GLY A 13 6.22 1.10 11.02
CA GLY A 13 5.00 0.39 10.63
C GLY A 13 4.63 0.59 9.17
N SER A 14 5.58 0.77 8.24
CA SER A 14 5.28 0.93 6.81
C SER A 14 4.46 -0.21 6.22
N TRP A 15 4.56 -1.41 6.80
CA TRP A 15 3.71 -2.55 6.45
C TRP A 15 2.22 -2.34 6.73
N LEU A 16 1.82 -1.28 7.45
CA LEU A 16 0.43 -0.85 7.65
C LEU A 16 0.01 0.28 6.72
N ASP A 17 0.94 0.83 5.92
CA ASP A 17 0.67 1.93 5.02
C ASP A 17 0.01 1.41 3.73
N ILE A 18 -1.29 1.67 3.60
CA ILE A 18 -2.08 1.24 2.45
C ILE A 18 -1.59 1.93 1.16
N ALA A 19 -1.14 3.18 1.23
CA ALA A 19 -0.67 3.89 0.05
C ALA A 19 0.63 3.24 -0.48
N GLU A 20 1.58 2.92 0.39
CA GLU A 20 2.81 2.22 -0.03
C GLU A 20 2.51 0.83 -0.61
N ILE A 21 1.57 0.09 -0.03
CA ILE A 21 1.14 -1.22 -0.55
C ILE A 21 0.55 -1.07 -1.96
N GLU A 22 -0.36 -0.12 -2.16
CA GLU A 22 -0.98 0.14 -3.46
C GLU A 22 0.03 0.58 -4.51
N LEU A 23 0.99 1.44 -4.14
CA LEU A 23 2.09 1.83 -5.03
C LEU A 23 2.92 0.62 -5.49
N ASN A 24 3.18 -0.35 -4.61
CA ASN A 24 3.89 -1.58 -4.97
C ASN A 24 3.06 -2.45 -5.94
N VAL A 25 1.76 -2.61 -5.68
CA VAL A 25 0.87 -3.37 -6.57
C VAL A 25 0.81 -2.71 -7.96
N MET A 26 0.62 -1.40 -8.03
CA MET A 26 0.66 -0.61 -9.26
C MET A 26 1.98 -0.80 -10.01
N THR A 27 3.10 -0.75 -9.29
CA THR A 27 4.42 -0.93 -9.88
C THR A 27 4.55 -2.30 -10.56
N ARG A 28 4.07 -3.36 -9.90
CA ARG A 28 4.16 -4.73 -10.43
C ARG A 28 3.18 -4.98 -11.58
N GLN A 29 1.97 -4.44 -11.48
CA GLN A 29 0.89 -4.73 -12.43
C GLN A 29 0.91 -3.81 -13.65
N CYS A 30 1.16 -2.51 -13.46
CA CYS A 30 1.10 -1.50 -14.51
C CYS A 30 2.48 -1.06 -15.00
N LEU A 31 3.45 -0.92 -14.10
CA LEU A 31 4.74 -0.28 -14.39
C LEU A 31 5.92 -1.25 -14.51
N SER A 32 5.69 -2.57 -14.60
CA SER A 32 6.73 -3.60 -14.77
C SER A 32 7.35 -3.63 -16.18
N ARG A 33 7.24 -2.51 -16.91
CA ARG A 33 7.71 -2.28 -18.26
C ARG A 33 8.12 -0.82 -18.44
N ARG A 34 9.01 -0.56 -19.40
CA ARG A 34 9.36 0.81 -19.78
C ARG A 34 8.22 1.46 -20.54
N ILE A 35 7.84 2.68 -20.13
CA ILE A 35 6.88 3.53 -20.83
C ILE A 35 7.64 4.77 -21.30
N SER A 36 7.65 5.02 -22.60
CA SER A 36 8.54 5.99 -23.23
C SER A 36 8.04 7.43 -23.19
N ASN A 37 6.75 7.65 -22.93
CA ASN A 37 6.14 8.97 -22.93
C ASN A 37 5.22 9.17 -21.71
N ILE A 38 5.09 10.42 -21.26
CA ILE A 38 4.34 10.77 -20.05
C ILE A 38 2.83 10.64 -20.23
N ASP A 39 2.29 10.96 -21.40
CA ASP A 39 0.84 10.90 -21.66
C ASP A 39 0.31 9.46 -21.62
N LEU A 40 1.09 8.51 -22.14
CA LEU A 40 0.83 7.09 -22.09
C LEU A 40 0.99 6.57 -20.66
N LEU A 41 2.00 7.04 -19.92
CA LEU A 41 2.13 6.69 -18.50
C LEU A 41 0.86 7.09 -17.73
N ILE A 42 0.39 8.33 -17.89
CA ILE A 42 -0.84 8.83 -17.25
C ILE A 42 -2.05 7.98 -17.66
N LYS A 43 -2.21 7.67 -18.95
CA LYS A 43 -3.32 6.86 -19.45
C LYS A 43 -3.33 5.46 -18.87
N GLU A 44 -2.18 4.81 -18.80
CA GLU A 44 -2.02 3.45 -18.26
C GLU A 44 -2.33 3.42 -16.77
N LEU A 45 -1.83 4.40 -16.02
CA LEU A 45 -2.12 4.57 -14.60
C LEU A 45 -3.62 4.76 -14.33
N SER A 46 -4.27 5.64 -15.10
CA SER A 46 -5.73 5.89 -14.98
C SER A 46 -6.54 4.64 -15.28
N THR A 47 -6.18 3.91 -16.34
CA THR A 47 -6.87 2.66 -16.70
C THR A 47 -6.73 1.62 -15.59
N TRP A 48 -5.52 1.45 -15.06
CA TRP A 48 -5.25 0.52 -13.98
C TRP A 48 -6.01 0.90 -12.69
N GLU A 49 -6.05 2.19 -12.35
CA GLU A 49 -6.79 2.71 -11.19
C GLU A 49 -8.29 2.41 -11.32
N ASP A 50 -8.90 2.69 -12.48
CA ASP A 50 -10.31 2.44 -12.75
C ASP A 50 -10.68 0.96 -12.61
N GLU A 51 -9.85 0.07 -13.18
CA GLU A 51 -10.03 -1.37 -13.05
C GLU A 51 -9.93 -1.83 -11.59
N ARG A 52 -8.93 -1.34 -10.86
CA ARG A 52 -8.71 -1.73 -9.47
C ARG A 52 -9.81 -1.23 -8.54
N ASN A 53 -10.29 0.00 -8.75
CA ASN A 53 -11.44 0.58 -8.06
C ASN A 53 -12.73 -0.19 -8.36
N SER A 54 -12.95 -0.56 -9.63
CA SER A 54 -14.11 -1.36 -10.05
C SER A 54 -14.12 -2.74 -9.39
N ASN A 55 -12.94 -3.36 -9.26
CA ASN A 55 -12.75 -4.63 -8.57
C ASN A 55 -12.86 -4.51 -7.04
N LYS A 56 -12.93 -3.30 -6.49
CA LYS A 56 -12.93 -3.02 -5.04
C LYS A 56 -11.82 -3.79 -4.33
N ALA A 57 -10.63 -3.79 -4.93
CA ALA A 57 -9.52 -4.55 -4.41
C ALA A 57 -9.21 -4.12 -2.97
N THR A 58 -9.09 -5.11 -2.07
CA THR A 58 -8.76 -4.89 -0.66
C THR A 58 -7.40 -5.49 -0.34
N VAL A 59 -6.77 -4.97 0.72
CA VAL A 59 -5.56 -5.58 1.27
C VAL A 59 -5.95 -6.78 2.13
N ASP A 60 -5.40 -7.96 1.82
CA ASP A 60 -5.44 -9.12 2.71
C ASP A 60 -4.30 -9.03 3.73
N TRP A 61 -4.64 -8.64 4.95
CA TRP A 61 -3.67 -8.41 6.01
C TRP A 61 -3.20 -9.72 6.64
N GLN A 62 -2.05 -10.22 6.19
CA GLN A 62 -1.47 -11.47 6.70
C GLN A 62 -0.44 -11.26 7.81
N PHE A 63 0.16 -10.07 7.91
CA PHE A 63 1.19 -9.76 8.92
C PHE A 63 0.54 -9.16 10.17
N LYS A 64 0.76 -9.76 11.35
CA LYS A 64 0.13 -9.32 12.60
C LYS A 64 1.11 -8.52 13.45
N THR A 65 0.57 -7.72 14.37
CA THR A 65 1.37 -6.98 15.37
C THR A 65 2.23 -7.91 16.24
N SER A 66 1.75 -9.11 16.56
CA SER A 66 2.54 -10.14 17.25
C SER A 66 3.77 -10.56 16.43
N ASP A 67 3.59 -10.74 15.13
CA ASP A 67 4.67 -11.13 14.22
C ASP A 67 5.70 -10.01 14.11
N ALA A 68 5.24 -8.75 14.07
CA ALA A 68 6.10 -7.58 14.07
C ALA A 68 7.01 -7.54 15.32
N ARG A 69 6.48 -7.83 16.50
CA ARG A 69 7.26 -7.83 17.75
C ARG A 69 8.33 -8.92 17.79
N ILE A 70 8.11 -10.03 17.10
CA ILE A 70 9.07 -11.14 17.01
C ILE A 70 10.11 -10.84 15.92
N LYS A 71 9.65 -10.56 14.69
CA LYS A 71 10.51 -10.39 13.50
C LYS A 71 11.25 -9.06 13.48
N LEU A 72 10.65 -8.00 14.03
CA LEU A 72 11.19 -6.64 14.07
C LEU A 72 11.53 -6.21 15.50
N LYS A 73 11.96 -7.15 16.36
CA LYS A 73 12.24 -6.93 17.80
C LYS A 73 13.12 -5.70 18.12
N SER A 74 14.05 -5.35 17.23
CA SER A 74 14.92 -4.18 17.40
C SER A 74 14.16 -2.85 17.23
N LEU A 75 13.13 -2.85 16.40
CA LEU A 75 12.30 -1.68 16.06
C LEU A 75 11.05 -1.57 16.94
N TYR A 76 10.65 -2.68 17.59
CA TYR A 76 9.47 -2.76 18.44
C TYR A 76 9.88 -3.19 19.85
N PRO A 77 10.12 -2.24 20.78
CA PRO A 77 10.43 -2.56 22.16
C PRO A 77 9.28 -3.35 22.82
N ALA A 78 9.63 -4.20 23.79
CA ALA A 78 8.66 -4.89 24.63
C ALA A 78 7.77 -3.85 25.35
N LEU A 79 6.47 -4.11 25.37
CA LEU A 79 5.50 -3.30 26.11
C LEU A 79 5.69 -3.47 27.62
#